data_AF-A0AAD8TK16-F1
#
_entry.id   AF-A0AAD8TK16-F1
#
_cell.length_a   1.000
_cell.length_b   1.000
_cell.length_c   1.000
_cell.angle_alpha   90.00
_cell.angle_beta   90.00
_cell.angle_gamma   90.00
#
_symmetry.space_group_name_H-M   'P 1'
#
loop_
_entity.id
_entity.type
_entity.pdbx_description
1 polymer ?
#
loop_
_entity_poly.entity_id
_entity_poly.type
_entity_poly.pdbx_seq_one_letter_code
_entity_poly.pdbx_strand_id
1 'polypeptide(L)'
;MAQAGTLQVLLVGAKGLENTDYLCNMDPYALLRVTSNEQRSSVAEGKGSEPEWNETFVFTTSENATELCIKLLDDDNGTNDDDVGEARIPLDAVYTEGSIPPTVYNVVKDEEYCGEIRIGLKFTPEEA
;
A
#
# COMPACT_ATOMS: atom_id res chain seq x y z
N MET A 1 8.67 -11.97 14.57
CA MET A 1 9.37 -13.04 13.81
C MET A 1 8.60 -13.27 12.51
N ALA A 2 9.28 -13.25 11.36
CA ALA A 2 8.64 -13.52 10.08
C ALA A 2 8.16 -14.98 10.02
N GLN A 3 6.98 -15.19 9.44
CA GLN A 3 6.32 -16.51 9.40
C GLN A 3 5.84 -16.82 7.98
N ALA A 4 5.94 -18.09 7.60
CA ALA A 4 5.36 -18.59 6.37
C ALA A 4 3.83 -18.65 6.50
N GLY A 5 3.11 -18.16 5.50
CA GLY A 5 1.66 -18.11 5.53
C GLY A 5 1.06 -17.23 4.45
N THR A 6 -0.18 -16.84 4.68
CA THR A 6 -0.96 -15.98 3.79
C THR A 6 -1.20 -14.63 4.44
N LEU A 7 -0.65 -13.58 3.85
CA LEU A 7 -0.92 -12.19 4.21
C LEU A 7 -2.00 -11.61 3.29
N GLN A 8 -3.12 -11.23 3.87
CA GLN A 8 -4.15 -10.46 3.20
C GLN A 8 -3.94 -8.98 3.52
N VAL A 9 -3.91 -8.16 2.47
CA VAL A 9 -3.76 -6.71 2.55
C VAL A 9 -5.01 -6.06 1.97
N LEU A 10 -5.77 -5.37 2.81
CA LEU A 10 -6.92 -4.59 2.41
C LEU A 10 -6.47 -3.14 2.16
N LEU A 11 -6.36 -2.76 0.90
CA LEU A 11 -6.12 -1.39 0.48
C LEU A 11 -7.47 -0.63 0.48
N VAL A 12 -7.67 0.24 1.46
CA VAL A 12 -8.92 1.01 1.57
C VAL A 12 -8.86 2.23 0.68
N GLY A 13 -7.89 3.11 0.91
CA GLY A 13 -7.79 4.40 0.25
C GLY A 13 -6.59 5.19 0.76
N ALA A 14 -6.32 6.32 0.14
CA ALA A 14 -5.35 7.30 0.61
C ALA A 14 -6.00 8.68 0.72
N LYS A 15 -5.40 9.56 1.52
CA LYS A 15 -5.92 10.90 1.78
C LYS A 15 -4.77 11.88 1.97
N GLY A 16 -5.02 13.12 1.56
CA GLY A 16 -4.07 14.21 1.79
C GLY A 16 -2.75 13.98 1.07
N LEU A 17 -2.80 13.30 -0.07
CA LEU A 17 -1.61 13.10 -0.90
C LEU A 17 -1.07 14.47 -1.34
N GLU A 18 0.22 14.70 -1.09
CA GLU A 18 0.85 15.97 -1.39
C GLU A 18 0.85 16.18 -2.91
N ASN A 19 0.24 17.29 -3.33
CA ASN A 19 0.06 17.62 -4.73
C ASN A 19 1.41 18.00 -5.34
N THR A 20 1.85 17.28 -6.37
CA THR A 20 2.76 17.86 -7.37
C THR A 20 2.04 18.88 -8.24
N ASP A 21 0.75 18.69 -8.56
CA ASP A 21 -0.04 19.65 -9.31
C ASP A 21 -1.53 19.63 -8.92
N TYR A 22 -2.08 20.82 -8.66
CA TYR A 22 -3.43 21.09 -8.16
C TYR A 22 -4.55 20.22 -8.76
N LEU A 23 -4.97 19.17 -8.05
CA LEU A 23 -6.36 18.73 -7.88
C LEU A 23 -7.25 18.57 -9.13
N CYS A 24 -6.68 18.30 -10.31
CA CYS A 24 -7.47 18.12 -11.52
C CYS A 24 -6.89 17.01 -12.40
N ASN A 25 -7.40 15.78 -12.18
CA ASN A 25 -7.07 14.53 -12.90
C ASN A 25 -5.80 13.81 -12.42
N MET A 26 -5.69 13.56 -11.10
CA MET A 26 -4.78 12.52 -10.61
C MET A 26 -5.52 11.19 -10.64
N ASP A 27 -4.92 10.19 -11.27
CA ASP A 27 -5.42 8.82 -11.41
C ASP A 27 -4.40 7.87 -10.73
N PRO A 28 -4.31 7.90 -9.38
CA PRO A 28 -3.27 7.18 -8.68
C PRO A 28 -3.56 5.68 -8.62
N TYR A 29 -2.50 4.88 -8.62
CA TYR A 29 -2.53 3.45 -8.30
C TYR A 29 -1.50 3.10 -7.23
N ALA A 30 -1.78 2.04 -6.48
CA ALA A 30 -0.90 1.51 -5.46
C ALA A 30 -0.18 0.25 -5.95
N LEU A 31 1.13 0.21 -5.77
CA LEU A 31 1.96 -0.93 -6.02
C LEU A 31 2.37 -1.55 -4.68
N LEU A 32 1.79 -2.70 -4.36
CA LEU A 32 2.02 -3.42 -3.12
C LEU A 32 3.09 -4.48 -3.33
N ARG A 33 4.18 -4.38 -2.57
CA ARG A 33 5.31 -5.29 -2.66
C ARG A 33 5.60 -5.94 -1.32
N VAL A 34 5.63 -7.27 -1.32
CA VAL A 34 6.05 -8.10 -0.19
C VAL A 34 7.16 -9.02 -0.66
N THR A 35 8.37 -8.77 -0.19
CA THR A 35 9.57 -9.50 -0.64
C THR A 35 9.75 -9.43 -2.17
N SER A 36 9.51 -10.54 -2.87
CA SER A 36 9.65 -10.72 -4.31
C SER A 36 8.31 -10.68 -5.05
N ASN A 37 7.19 -10.66 -4.32
CA ASN A 37 5.85 -10.59 -4.89
C ASN A 37 5.41 -9.14 -4.93
N GLU A 38 4.94 -8.71 -6.10
CA GLU A 38 4.45 -7.36 -6.33
C GLU A 38 3.08 -7.46 -7.01
N GLN A 39 2.12 -6.67 -6.54
CA GLN A 39 0.78 -6.57 -7.11
C GLN A 39 0.41 -5.10 -7.26
N ARG A 40 -0.15 -4.76 -8.43
CA ARG A 40 -0.65 -3.42 -8.74
C ARG A 40 -2.15 -3.36 -8.48
N SER A 41 -2.61 -2.29 -7.85
CA SER A 41 -4.03 -2.00 -7.70
C SER A 41 -4.67 -1.50 -9.00
N SER A 42 -5.99 -1.41 -8.99
CA SER A 42 -6.71 -0.65 -10.00
C SER A 42 -6.33 0.84 -9.92
N VAL A 43 -6.48 1.55 -11.02
CA VAL A 43 -6.29 3.00 -11.08
C VAL A 43 -7.52 3.68 -10.47
N ALA A 44 -7.32 4.59 -9.52
CA ALA A 44 -8.41 5.31 -8.87
C ALA A 44 -8.89 6.50 -9.72
N GLU A 45 -9.45 6.20 -10.90
CA GLU A 45 -9.83 7.20 -11.90
C GLU A 45 -10.81 8.25 -11.34
N GLY A 46 -10.47 9.54 -11.49
CA GLY A 46 -11.34 10.66 -11.15
C GLY A 46 -11.60 10.85 -9.65
N LYS A 47 -10.76 10.26 -8.78
CA LYS A 47 -10.87 10.39 -7.32
C LYS A 47 -10.02 11.51 -6.72
N GLY A 48 -9.09 12.09 -7.50
CA GLY A 48 -8.28 13.23 -7.07
C GLY A 48 -7.43 12.89 -5.83
N SER A 49 -7.41 13.79 -4.84
CA SER A 49 -6.54 13.69 -3.66
C SER A 49 -7.00 12.70 -2.57
N GLU A 50 -8.15 12.05 -2.75
CA GLU A 50 -8.71 11.06 -1.82
C GLU A 50 -9.11 9.77 -2.55
N PRO A 51 -8.14 9.05 -3.16
CA PRO A 51 -8.44 7.82 -3.87
C PRO A 51 -8.93 6.72 -2.93
N GLU A 52 -9.96 6.00 -3.35
CA GLU A 52 -10.52 4.85 -2.67
C GLU A 52 -10.47 3.65 -3.60
N TRP A 53 -9.73 2.61 -3.21
CA TRP A 53 -9.63 1.36 -3.96
C TRP A 53 -10.59 0.31 -3.40
N ASN A 54 -10.61 0.16 -2.07
CA ASN A 54 -11.32 -0.93 -1.38
C ASN A 54 -10.99 -2.32 -1.97
N GLU A 55 -9.74 -2.52 -2.35
CA GLU A 55 -9.23 -3.75 -2.97
C GLU A 55 -8.49 -4.62 -1.95
N THR A 56 -8.63 -5.94 -2.08
CA THR A 56 -7.93 -6.89 -1.21
C THR A 56 -6.92 -7.68 -2.02
N PHE A 57 -5.66 -7.62 -1.60
CA PHE A 57 -4.55 -8.36 -2.17
C PHE A 57 -4.16 -9.50 -1.24
N VAL A 58 -3.71 -10.60 -1.82
CA VAL A 58 -3.28 -11.78 -1.06
C VAL A 58 -1.87 -12.14 -1.49
N PHE A 59 -0.97 -12.21 -0.51
CA PHE A 59 0.43 -12.53 -0.69
C PHE A 59 0.78 -13.78 0.11
N THR A 60 1.52 -14.69 -0.49
CA THR A 60 2.18 -15.77 0.24
C THR A 60 3.46 -15.20 0.86
N THR A 61 3.51 -15.15 2.19
CA THR A 61 4.70 -14.73 2.93
C THR A 61 5.57 -15.94 3.26
N SER A 62 6.88 -15.72 3.27
CA SER A 62 7.89 -16.66 3.73
C SER A 62 8.59 -16.09 4.97
N GLU A 63 9.49 -16.86 5.58
CA GLU A 63 10.25 -16.48 6.79
C GLU A 63 11.18 -15.25 6.61
N ASN A 64 11.21 -14.64 5.43
CA ASN A 64 11.97 -13.44 5.12
C ASN A 64 11.07 -12.21 4.85
N ALA A 65 9.74 -12.36 4.84
CA ALA A 65 8.82 -11.24 4.69
C ALA A 65 8.74 -10.50 6.03
N THR A 66 9.37 -9.34 6.13
CA THR A 66 9.42 -8.54 7.37
C THR A 66 8.64 -7.24 7.25
N GLU A 67 8.49 -6.74 6.04
CA GLU A 67 7.79 -5.50 5.72
C GLU A 67 6.97 -5.62 4.43
N LEU A 68 5.90 -4.84 4.36
CA LEU A 68 5.09 -4.58 3.18
C LEU A 68 5.41 -3.15 2.73
N CYS A 69 5.91 -3.02 1.51
CA CYS A 69 6.15 -1.73 0.89
C CYS A 69 5.00 -1.41 -0.05
N ILE A 70 4.48 -0.19 0.01
CA ILE A 70 3.36 0.25 -0.81
C ILE A 70 3.74 1.57 -1.42
N LYS A 71 3.82 1.57 -2.74
CA LYS A 71 4.22 2.73 -3.51
C LYS A 71 3.01 3.29 -4.23
N LEU A 72 2.79 4.59 -4.12
CA LEU A 72 1.74 5.31 -4.83
C LEU A 72 2.36 6.00 -6.04
N LEU A 73 1.78 5.74 -7.21
CA LEU A 73 2.19 6.35 -8.47
C LEU A 73 0.96 6.91 -9.17
N ASP A 74 1.14 8.01 -9.89
CA ASP A 74 0.12 8.58 -10.75
C ASP A 74 0.25 8.02 -12.18
N ASP A 75 -0.83 7.45 -12.74
CA ASP A 75 -0.85 6.95 -14.12
C ASP A 75 -1.03 8.12 -15.09
N ASP A 76 0.06 8.83 -15.36
CA ASP A 76 0.08 9.88 -16.37
C ASP A 76 0.39 9.26 -17.74
N ASN A 77 -0.64 9.11 -18.57
CA ASN A 77 -0.60 8.47 -19.88
C ASN A 77 0.28 9.23 -20.91
N GLY A 78 1.60 9.28 -20.72
CA GLY A 78 2.56 9.83 -21.70
C GLY A 78 3.93 10.29 -21.20
N THR A 79 4.14 10.49 -19.89
CA THR A 79 5.44 10.87 -19.28
C THR A 79 5.74 9.95 -18.11
N ASN A 80 7.00 9.83 -17.66
CA ASN A 80 7.40 8.95 -16.54
C ASN A 80 6.36 9.03 -15.41
N ASP A 81 5.79 7.89 -14.99
CA ASP A 81 4.84 7.84 -13.87
C ASP A 81 5.39 8.65 -12.69
N ASP A 82 4.61 9.61 -12.20
CA ASP A 82 5.06 10.47 -11.13
C ASP A 82 4.95 9.74 -9.79
N ASP A 83 6.08 9.68 -9.09
CA ASP A 83 6.17 9.09 -7.77
C ASP A 83 5.41 9.97 -6.78
N VAL A 84 4.34 9.47 -6.17
CA VAL A 84 3.57 10.23 -5.17
C VAL A 84 4.16 10.04 -3.78
N GLY A 85 4.69 8.84 -3.54
CA GLY A 85 5.40 8.48 -2.32
C GLY A 85 5.22 7.00 -1.97
N GLU A 86 5.82 6.59 -0.86
CA GLU A 86 5.76 5.21 -0.39
C GLU A 86 5.43 5.11 1.10
N ALA A 87 4.78 4.02 1.49
CA ALA A 87 4.53 3.62 2.86
C ALA A 87 5.18 2.26 3.12
N ARG A 88 5.94 2.16 4.20
CA ARG A 88 6.56 0.91 4.66
C ARG A 88 5.89 0.45 5.94
N ILE A 89 5.26 -0.71 5.88
CA ILE A 89 4.49 -1.26 6.99
C ILE A 89 5.21 -2.51 7.53
N PRO A 90 5.65 -2.51 8.80
CA PRO A 90 6.27 -3.68 9.40
C PRO A 90 5.22 -4.77 9.62
N LEU A 91 5.52 -6.00 9.18
CA LEU A 91 4.62 -7.14 9.31
C LEU A 91 4.69 -7.82 10.69
N ASP A 92 5.67 -7.45 11.53
CA ASP A 92 5.84 -8.05 12.86
C ASP A 92 4.61 -7.89 13.76
N ALA A 93 3.93 -6.74 13.67
CA ALA A 93 2.68 -6.50 14.37
C ALA A 93 1.57 -7.46 13.92
N VAL A 94 1.36 -7.63 12.60
CA VAL A 94 0.32 -8.55 12.10
C VAL A 94 0.68 -10.02 12.34
N TYR A 95 1.96 -10.38 12.37
CA TYR A 95 2.41 -11.72 12.74
C TYR A 95 2.17 -12.05 14.21
N THR A 96 2.14 -11.03 15.07
CA THR A 96 1.89 -11.18 16.51
C THR A 96 0.41 -11.12 16.84
N GLU A 97 -0.33 -10.16 16.27
CA GLU A 97 -1.75 -9.95 16.54
C GLU A 97 -2.68 -10.80 15.65
N GLY A 98 -2.16 -11.36 14.55
CA GLY A 98 -2.91 -12.11 13.54
C GLY A 98 -3.73 -11.22 12.59
N SER A 99 -4.20 -10.06 13.05
CA SER A 99 -4.91 -9.09 12.22
C SER A 99 -4.77 -7.67 12.75
N ILE A 100 -4.53 -6.74 11.84
CA ILE A 100 -4.50 -5.31 12.08
C ILE A 100 -5.69 -4.69 11.34
N PRO A 101 -6.61 -4.00 12.05
CA PRO A 101 -7.73 -3.34 11.40
C PRO A 101 -7.25 -2.23 10.45
N PRO A 102 -8.12 -1.70 9.57
CA PRO A 102 -7.76 -0.62 8.66
C PRO A 102 -7.17 0.60 9.37
N THR A 103 -5.85 0.68 9.34
CA THR A 103 -5.02 1.67 10.06
C THR A 103 -4.37 2.59 9.05
N VAL A 104 -4.14 3.82 9.49
CA VAL A 104 -3.53 4.87 8.68
C VAL A 104 -2.01 4.80 8.81
N TYR A 105 -1.32 4.82 7.68
CA TYR A 105 0.14 4.84 7.57
C TYR A 105 0.56 6.08 6.82
N ASN A 106 1.68 6.68 7.23
CA ASN A 106 2.21 7.86 6.58
C ASN A 106 2.86 7.45 5.25
N VAL A 107 2.52 8.19 4.21
CA VAL A 107 3.18 8.15 2.91
C VAL A 107 4.31 9.16 2.96
N VAL A 108 5.51 8.73 2.60
CA VAL A 108 6.72 9.53 2.62
C VAL A 108 7.38 9.47 1.24
N LYS A 109 7.84 10.62 0.74
CA LYS A 109 8.65 10.73 -0.48
C LYS A 109 9.86 11.60 -0.16
N ASP A 110 11.06 11.13 -0.49
CA ASP A 110 12.31 11.88 -0.22
C ASP A 110 12.44 12.44 1.22
N GLU A 111 12.00 11.65 2.21
CA GLU A 111 11.96 12.01 3.65
C GLU A 111 10.91 13.07 4.05
N GLU A 112 10.06 13.51 3.11
CA GLU A 112 8.96 14.43 3.33
C GLU A 112 7.61 13.70 3.45
N TYR A 113 6.74 14.19 4.33
CA TYR A 113 5.40 13.63 4.51
C TYR A 113 4.52 14.03 3.33
N CYS A 114 4.07 13.04 2.56
CA CYS A 114 3.28 13.25 1.36
C CYS A 114 1.85 12.76 1.49
N GLY A 115 1.34 12.57 2.71
CA GLY A 115 -0.03 12.16 2.97
C GLY A 115 -0.14 10.85 3.72
N GLU A 116 -1.33 10.25 3.65
CA GLU A 116 -1.65 9.08 4.44
C GLU A 116 -2.40 8.02 3.63
N ILE A 117 -2.12 6.74 3.91
CA ILE A 117 -2.75 5.58 3.27
C ILE A 117 -3.36 4.68 4.31
N ARG A 118 -4.59 4.22 4.06
CA ARG A 118 -5.38 3.41 4.99
C ARG A 118 -5.42 1.96 4.54
N ILE A 119 -4.92 1.09 5.41
CA ILE A 119 -4.67 -0.32 5.06
C ILE A 119 -5.00 -1.24 6.23
N GLY A 120 -5.73 -2.32 5.94
CA GLY A 120 -5.92 -3.44 6.86
C GLY A 120 -4.97 -4.58 6.53
N LEU A 121 -4.47 -5.27 7.55
CA LEU A 121 -3.62 -6.45 7.38
C LEU A 121 -4.24 -7.64 8.10
N LYS A 122 -4.18 -8.81 7.50
CA LYS A 122 -4.56 -10.05 8.17
C LYS A 122 -3.59 -11.14 7.78
N PHE A 123 -2.97 -11.76 8.77
CA PHE A 123 -2.05 -12.86 8.56
C PHE A 123 -2.69 -14.17 8.99
N THR A 124 -2.63 -15.17 8.11
CA THR A 124 -3.01 -16.54 8.41
C THR A 124 -1.75 -17.39 8.29
N PRO A 125 -1.20 -17.93 9.39
CA PRO A 125 -0.06 -18.84 9.30
C PRO A 125 -0.43 -20.08 8.47
N GLU A 126 0.51 -20.60 7.70
CA GLU A 126 0.34 -21.91 7.06
C GLU A 126 0.41 -22.98 8.15
N GLU A 127 -0.70 -23.70 8.38
CA GLU A 127 -0.66 -24.84 9.30
C GLU A 127 0.22 -25.94 8.68
N ALA A 128 1.29 -26.30 9.39
CA ALA A 128 2.23 -27.35 9.02
C ALA A 128 1.69 -28.76 9.30
#